data_AF-A0A1L4CYD2-F1
#
_entry.id   AF-A0A1L4CYD2-F1
#
_cell.length_a   1.000
_cell.length_b   1.000
_cell.length_c   1.000
_cell.angle_alpha   90.00
_cell.angle_beta   90.00
_cell.angle_gamma   90.00
#
_symmetry.space_group_name_H-M   'P 1'
#
loop_
_entity.id
_entity.type
_entity.pdbx_description
1 polymer ?
#
loop_
_entity_poly.entity_id
_entity_poly.type
_entity_poly.pdbx_seq_one_letter_code
_entity_poly.pdbx_strand_id
1 'polypeptide(L)'
;MLYRDKKIIISLFSVTLFAGCGEKKANKNPDVNVSDTKSYFTTNKYGQNTNLYSFNFKNNSIELVLSRPGSSDSLVFEKYNNSNSREGIYFVERFSGTKDSRVTYFAGSATSEGKEHTSFPMNVKSLLFKDNKLISIGYDKGEIIQTDKELQQRFLPKTEVENLIDKKGPGNAFNSSSNLSSLLHANGKIFVVSQGGSTVNNIKPYIYQLSDNLNSVETSWPIDECFNAVEHFKVIDESKVILNCNLYKNDHSQKMNVFLIDTSTVQNKQKPDIIKLIEKTRGESGIEQISVGGISADKNAIFISERKKSNPDEWENKIITASYWYDLSNLNNVTLNEGARRMTVNNVAGSVTYNFSANSYLFSCQVQNDSTCTKGKGAVSKTKAALDSIPVEFGMKGYDDIKFPIPLF
;
A
#
# COMPACT_ATOMS: atom_id res chain seq x y z
N MET A 1 84.33 5.11 -14.83
CA MET A 1 84.43 4.37 -13.56
C MET A 1 84.17 5.37 -12.43
N LEU A 2 82.98 5.34 -11.82
CA LEU A 2 82.68 5.88 -10.49
C LEU A 2 81.21 5.52 -10.17
N TYR A 3 81.07 4.74 -9.10
CA TYR A 3 79.84 4.23 -8.51
C TYR A 3 78.94 5.37 -8.00
N ARG A 4 77.62 5.18 -8.05
CA ARG A 4 76.67 5.91 -7.19
C ARG A 4 75.64 4.94 -6.62
N ASP A 5 75.75 4.75 -5.31
CA ASP A 5 74.86 3.97 -4.46
C ASP A 5 73.42 4.52 -4.50
N LYS A 6 72.47 3.62 -4.75
CA LYS A 6 71.05 3.83 -4.43
C LYS A 6 70.82 3.34 -3.00
N LYS A 7 70.61 4.26 -2.06
CA LYS A 7 69.98 3.94 -0.77
C LYS A 7 68.51 4.35 -0.81
N ILE A 8 67.68 3.33 -0.60
CA ILE A 8 66.25 3.40 -0.36
C ILE A 8 66.03 4.10 0.99
N ILE A 9 65.18 5.12 1.02
CA ILE A 9 64.56 5.61 2.26
C ILE A 9 63.05 5.52 2.02
N ILE A 10 62.46 4.44 2.53
CA ILE A 10 61.00 4.34 2.72
C ILE A 10 60.71 5.12 4.00
N SER A 11 60.22 6.35 3.85
CA SER A 11 59.69 7.13 4.96
C SER A 11 58.30 6.60 5.29
N LEU A 12 58.21 5.84 6.39
CA LEU A 12 56.96 5.43 7.02
C LEU A 12 56.38 6.65 7.76
N PHE A 13 55.47 7.39 7.13
CA PHE A 13 54.63 8.34 7.86
C PHE A 13 53.48 7.58 8.53
N SER A 14 53.66 7.30 9.82
CA SER A 14 52.59 6.83 10.70
C SER A 14 51.53 7.93 10.85
N VAL A 15 50.44 7.82 10.09
CA VAL A 15 49.21 8.58 10.37
C VAL A 15 48.51 7.87 11.53
N THR A 16 48.66 8.43 12.72
CA THR A 16 47.86 8.07 13.89
C THR A 16 46.40 8.43 13.59
N LEU A 17 45.64 7.46 13.11
CA LEU A 17 44.17 7.53 13.07
C LEU A 17 43.69 7.57 14.51
N PHE A 18 43.32 8.76 14.97
CA PHE A 18 42.46 8.90 16.14
C PHE A 18 41.13 8.23 15.83
N ALA A 19 40.99 6.97 16.25
CA ALA A 19 39.71 6.33 16.41
C ALA A 19 38.98 7.07 17.54
N GLY A 20 38.28 8.14 17.19
CA GLY A 20 37.21 8.65 18.04
C GLY A 20 36.17 7.55 18.14
N CYS A 21 36.18 6.80 19.24
CA CYS A 21 35.04 6.02 19.70
C CYS A 21 33.92 7.00 20.08
N GLY A 22 33.33 7.67 19.08
CA GLY A 22 32.04 8.29 19.23
C GLY A 22 31.04 7.16 19.36
N GLU A 23 30.35 7.08 20.49
CA GLU A 23 29.13 6.29 20.59
C GLU A 23 28.27 6.64 19.38
N LYS A 24 27.84 5.63 18.61
CA LYS A 24 26.82 5.81 17.58
C LYS A 24 25.66 6.51 18.26
N LYS A 25 25.46 7.81 18.00
CA LYS A 25 24.22 8.50 18.39
C LYS A 25 23.08 7.59 17.95
N ALA A 26 22.28 7.11 18.91
CA ALA A 26 21.07 6.39 18.60
C ALA A 26 20.31 7.25 17.58
N ASN A 27 19.97 6.68 16.42
CA ASN A 27 19.13 7.36 15.43
C ASN A 27 17.75 7.56 16.07
N LYS A 28 17.62 8.65 16.83
CA LYS A 28 16.40 9.03 17.51
C LYS A 28 15.40 9.51 16.47
N ASN A 29 14.15 9.07 16.57
CA ASN A 29 13.13 9.54 15.66
C ASN A 29 12.80 11.02 15.95
N PRO A 30 12.49 11.81 14.91
CA PRO A 30 12.03 13.17 15.16
C PRO A 30 10.70 13.11 15.92
N ASP A 31 10.49 14.13 16.74
CA ASP A 31 9.17 14.37 17.28
C ASP A 31 8.28 14.90 16.14
N VAL A 32 7.20 14.17 15.84
CA VAL A 32 6.27 14.52 14.77
C VAL A 32 4.91 14.81 15.37
N ASN A 33 4.38 16.00 15.10
CA ASN A 33 2.99 16.32 15.41
C ASN A 33 2.09 15.84 14.27
N VAL A 34 1.46 14.67 14.45
CA VAL A 34 0.48 14.15 13.51
C VAL A 34 -0.81 14.95 13.64
N SER A 35 -1.16 15.70 12.59
CA SER A 35 -2.31 16.62 12.58
C SER A 35 -3.43 16.11 11.68
N ASP A 36 -4.67 16.24 12.13
CA ASP A 36 -5.89 15.95 11.36
C ASP A 36 -5.99 16.77 10.06
N THR A 37 -5.39 17.95 10.00
CA THR A 37 -5.45 18.83 8.83
C THR A 37 -4.43 18.49 7.74
N LYS A 38 -3.62 17.45 7.95
CA LYS A 38 -2.57 17.02 7.02
C LYS A 38 -2.90 15.66 6.40
N SER A 39 -2.22 15.25 5.34
CA SER A 39 -2.16 13.84 4.93
C SER A 39 -0.73 13.42 4.71
N TYR A 40 -0.39 12.18 5.05
CA TYR A 40 0.97 11.67 5.11
C TYR A 40 1.19 10.62 4.04
N PHE A 41 2.24 10.76 3.26
CA PHE A 41 2.49 9.90 2.12
C PHE A 41 3.99 9.70 1.90
N THR A 42 4.34 8.68 1.13
CA THR A 42 5.74 8.36 0.84
C THR A 42 6.08 8.52 -0.63
N THR A 43 7.36 8.75 -0.88
CA THR A 43 7.96 8.44 -2.17
C THR A 43 9.07 7.42 -1.97
N ASN A 44 9.25 6.55 -2.95
CA ASN A 44 10.37 5.63 -2.98
C ASN A 44 10.86 5.50 -4.42
N LYS A 45 12.17 5.66 -4.60
CA LYS A 45 12.88 5.25 -5.80
C LYS A 45 14.03 4.35 -5.36
N TYR A 46 14.18 3.20 -6.02
CA TYR A 46 15.27 2.26 -5.74
C TYR A 46 16.63 2.98 -5.69
N GLY A 47 17.37 2.80 -4.61
CA GLY A 47 18.68 3.43 -4.38
C GLY A 47 18.63 4.88 -3.85
N GLN A 48 17.45 5.45 -3.60
CA GLN A 48 17.28 6.77 -2.97
C GLN A 48 16.75 6.65 -1.54
N ASN A 49 16.82 7.74 -0.78
CA ASN A 49 16.26 7.80 0.58
C ASN A 49 14.75 7.52 0.58
N THR A 50 14.29 6.82 1.62
CA THR A 50 12.86 6.74 1.91
C THR A 50 12.43 8.04 2.56
N ASN A 51 11.42 8.68 1.97
CA ASN A 51 10.91 9.95 2.47
C ASN A 51 9.45 9.83 2.89
N LEU A 52 9.16 10.33 4.09
CA LEU A 52 7.81 10.58 4.60
C LEU A 52 7.52 12.07 4.46
N TYR A 53 6.47 12.41 3.73
CA TYR A 53 5.99 13.76 3.53
C TYR A 53 4.66 13.97 4.23
N SER A 54 4.34 15.23 4.52
CA SER A 54 2.99 15.66 4.88
C SER A 54 2.51 16.73 3.92
N PHE A 55 1.27 16.59 3.43
CA PHE A 55 0.54 17.61 2.69
C PHE A 55 -0.36 18.37 3.67
N ASN A 56 -0.29 19.70 3.70
CA ASN A 56 -1.15 20.54 4.52
C ASN A 56 -2.26 21.17 3.67
N PHE A 57 -3.50 20.80 3.94
CA PHE A 57 -4.67 21.28 3.19
C PHE A 57 -4.99 22.77 3.44
N LYS A 58 -4.49 23.37 4.52
CA LYS A 58 -4.77 24.78 4.85
C LYS A 58 -4.10 25.75 3.87
N ASN A 59 -2.90 25.40 3.41
CA ASN A 59 -2.04 26.24 2.59
C ASN A 59 -1.50 25.52 1.34
N ASN A 60 -1.98 24.30 1.07
CA ASN A 60 -1.56 23.45 -0.04
C ASN A 60 -0.03 23.24 -0.12
N SER A 61 0.64 23.18 1.03
CA SER A 61 2.10 23.02 1.10
C SER A 61 2.51 21.61 1.48
N ILE A 62 3.67 21.18 1.04
CA ILE A 62 4.28 19.91 1.42
C ILE A 62 5.50 20.13 2.28
N GLU A 63 5.65 19.27 3.27
CA GLU A 63 6.76 19.27 4.21
C GLU A 63 7.37 17.88 4.27
N LEU A 64 8.70 17.80 4.12
CA LEU A 64 9.44 16.58 4.42
C LEU A 64 9.46 16.37 5.94
N VAL A 65 8.79 15.34 6.40
CA VAL A 65 8.70 15.00 7.84
C VAL A 65 9.94 14.24 8.28
N LEU A 66 10.36 13.27 7.45
CA LEU A 66 11.43 12.35 7.79
C LEU A 66 12.07 11.81 6.51
N SER A 67 13.40 11.79 6.46
CA SER A 67 14.19 11.14 5.41
C SER A 67 15.12 10.12 6.04
N ARG A 68 15.14 8.90 5.50
CA ARG A 68 15.97 7.81 6.00
C ARG A 68 16.72 7.11 4.85
N PRO A 69 17.82 6.39 5.13
CA PRO A 69 18.50 5.59 4.11
C PRO A 69 17.53 4.67 3.37
N GLY A 70 17.77 4.51 2.07
CA GLY A 70 16.84 3.88 1.14
C GLY A 70 16.34 2.50 1.55
N SER A 71 15.03 2.35 1.53
CA SER A 71 14.30 1.09 1.58
C SER A 71 13.94 0.64 0.16
N SER A 72 13.65 -0.64 -0.03
CA SER A 72 13.17 -1.17 -1.31
C SER A 72 11.73 -0.80 -1.59
N ASP A 73 10.93 -0.55 -0.55
CA ASP A 73 9.54 -0.11 -0.66
C ASP A 73 9.09 0.58 0.64
N SER A 74 8.13 1.49 0.55
CA SER A 74 7.56 2.16 1.73
C SER A 74 6.12 2.60 1.53
N LEU A 75 5.37 2.66 2.62
CA LEU A 75 3.96 3.02 2.64
C LEU A 75 3.56 3.61 3.99
N VAL A 76 2.40 4.27 4.02
CA VAL A 76 1.85 4.91 5.22
C VAL A 76 0.43 4.40 5.44
N PHE A 77 0.13 4.06 6.69
CA PHE A 77 -1.25 3.89 7.14
C PHE A 77 -1.66 5.06 8.02
N GLU A 78 -2.85 5.60 7.80
CA GLU A 78 -3.45 6.64 8.65
C GLU A 78 -4.57 6.01 9.47
N LYS A 79 -4.41 5.98 10.80
CA LYS A 79 -5.41 5.41 11.71
C LYS A 79 -6.44 6.46 12.11
N TYR A 80 -7.70 6.19 11.87
CA TYR A 80 -8.83 7.01 12.23
C TYR A 80 -9.65 6.35 13.34
N ASN A 81 -10.31 7.16 14.15
CA ASN A 81 -11.32 6.68 15.10
C ASN A 81 -12.73 6.73 14.48
N ASN A 82 -13.74 6.28 15.24
CA ASN A 82 -15.14 6.28 14.81
C ASN A 82 -15.71 7.67 14.47
N SER A 83 -15.07 8.75 14.92
CA SER A 83 -15.43 10.14 14.59
C SER A 83 -14.64 10.71 13.40
N ASN A 84 -13.86 9.86 12.71
CA ASN A 84 -12.93 10.22 11.64
C ASN A 84 -11.82 11.21 12.03
N SER A 85 -11.48 11.30 13.32
CA SER A 85 -10.26 11.99 13.77
C SER A 85 -9.07 11.06 13.68
N ARG A 86 -7.88 11.56 13.33
CA ARG A 86 -6.67 10.77 13.19
C ARG A 86 -6.03 10.50 14.53
N GLU A 87 -5.87 9.23 14.86
CA GLU A 87 -5.20 8.77 16.07
C GLU A 87 -3.68 8.64 15.90
N GLY A 88 -3.19 8.59 14.66
CA GLY A 88 -1.76 8.52 14.35
C GLY A 88 -1.49 7.98 12.95
N ILE A 89 -0.21 7.78 12.65
CA ILE A 89 0.23 7.16 11.41
C ILE A 89 1.24 6.04 11.68
N TYR A 90 1.19 5.01 10.84
CA TYR A 90 2.24 3.99 10.76
C TYR A 90 3.04 4.19 9.48
N PHE A 91 4.31 4.55 9.63
CA PHE A 91 5.25 4.61 8.51
C PHE A 91 5.98 3.28 8.41
N VAL A 92 5.84 2.60 7.28
CA VAL A 92 6.32 1.24 7.04
C VAL A 92 7.38 1.25 5.94
N GLU A 93 8.50 0.59 6.19
CA GLU A 93 9.63 0.48 5.28
C GLU A 93 10.05 -0.98 5.10
N ARG A 94 10.22 -1.42 3.85
CA ARG A 94 10.63 -2.76 3.45
C ARG A 94 12.01 -2.75 2.83
N PHE A 95 12.86 -3.70 3.19
CA PHE A 95 14.20 -3.83 2.61
C PHE A 95 14.34 -5.16 1.84
N SER A 96 15.16 -5.19 0.79
CA SER A 96 15.39 -6.38 -0.02
C SER A 96 16.31 -7.40 0.66
N GLY A 97 16.00 -8.69 0.51
CA GLY A 97 16.96 -9.80 0.54
C GLY A 97 17.39 -10.32 1.93
N THR A 98 17.76 -9.44 2.87
CA THR A 98 18.35 -9.86 4.15
C THR A 98 18.13 -8.90 5.33
N LYS A 99 17.45 -7.77 5.12
CA LYS A 99 17.19 -6.79 6.17
C LYS A 99 15.73 -6.81 6.57
N ASP A 100 15.48 -6.80 7.86
CA ASP A 100 14.14 -6.73 8.41
C ASP A 100 13.46 -5.41 8.03
N SER A 101 12.16 -5.48 7.76
CA SER A 101 11.30 -4.30 7.61
C SER A 101 11.27 -3.51 8.93
N ARG A 102 10.93 -2.24 8.81
CA ARG A 102 10.83 -1.29 9.94
C ARG A 102 9.47 -0.61 9.92
N VAL A 103 8.87 -0.46 11.10
CA VAL A 103 7.63 0.30 11.26
C VAL A 103 7.78 1.32 12.38
N THR A 104 7.44 2.56 12.10
CA THR A 104 7.46 3.65 13.07
C THR A 104 6.04 4.18 13.24
N TYR A 105 5.53 4.14 14.47
CA TYR A 105 4.25 4.74 14.84
C TYR A 105 4.46 6.16 15.35
N PHE A 106 3.75 7.12 14.78
CA PHE A 106 3.68 8.49 15.28
C PHE A 106 2.25 8.75 15.78
N ALA A 107 2.09 9.09 17.06
CA ALA A 107 0.79 9.30 17.67
C ALA A 107 0.17 10.64 17.21
N GLY A 108 -1.16 10.65 17.08
CA GLY A 108 -1.95 11.87 17.01
C GLY A 108 -2.15 12.46 18.40
N SER A 109 -2.39 13.76 18.48
CA SER A 109 -2.72 14.55 19.69
C SER A 109 -1.59 14.98 20.64
N ALA A 110 -0.33 14.63 20.40
CA ALA A 110 0.81 15.24 21.08
C ALA A 110 2.06 15.19 20.22
N THR A 111 2.95 16.17 20.38
CA THR A 111 4.32 16.07 19.84
C THR A 111 5.01 14.92 20.57
N SER A 112 5.13 13.78 19.89
CA SER A 112 5.72 12.56 20.43
C SER A 112 6.79 12.04 19.51
N GLU A 113 7.85 11.52 20.11
CA GLU A 113 8.84 10.73 19.40
C GLU A 113 8.18 9.51 18.76
N GLY A 114 8.49 9.23 17.50
CA GLY A 114 7.99 8.04 16.82
C GLY A 114 8.46 6.75 17.50
N LYS A 115 7.52 5.90 17.95
CA LYS A 115 7.82 4.57 18.50
C LYS A 115 8.20 3.64 17.35
N GLU A 116 9.48 3.28 17.29
CA GLU A 116 10.01 2.37 16.27
C GLU A 116 9.92 0.92 16.73
N HIS A 117 9.51 0.08 15.79
CA HIS A 117 9.59 -1.35 15.86
C HIS A 117 10.43 -1.83 14.68
N THR A 118 11.34 -2.77 14.92
CA THR A 118 12.20 -3.39 13.91
C THR A 118 12.10 -4.92 14.02
N SER A 119 12.66 -5.64 13.05
CA SER A 119 12.63 -7.12 13.02
C SER A 119 11.36 -7.77 12.48
N PHE A 120 10.78 -7.13 11.47
CA PHE A 120 9.67 -7.64 10.69
C PHE A 120 10.13 -8.33 9.41
N PRO A 121 9.57 -9.51 9.04
CA PRO A 121 9.79 -10.07 7.71
C PRO A 121 9.39 -9.15 6.55
N MET A 122 9.84 -9.54 5.36
CA MET A 122 9.90 -8.67 4.18
C MET A 122 8.51 -8.35 3.59
N ASN A 123 7.47 -9.16 3.81
CA ASN A 123 6.20 -9.04 3.09
C ASN A 123 5.14 -8.17 3.80
N VAL A 124 5.42 -6.88 3.96
CA VAL A 124 4.48 -5.94 4.57
C VAL A 124 3.61 -5.25 3.53
N LYS A 125 2.31 -5.62 3.49
CA LYS A 125 1.27 -4.89 2.74
C LYS A 125 0.03 -4.55 3.56
N SER A 126 -0.06 -5.06 4.78
CA SER A 126 -1.19 -4.88 5.69
C SER A 126 -0.72 -4.74 7.14
N LEU A 127 -1.56 -4.15 7.97
CA LEU A 127 -1.44 -4.14 9.43
C LEU A 127 -2.59 -4.98 10.01
N LEU A 128 -2.30 -5.81 11.00
CA LEU A 128 -3.25 -6.64 11.71
C LEU A 128 -3.47 -6.08 13.11
N PHE A 129 -4.72 -5.72 13.40
CA PHE A 129 -5.15 -5.24 14.70
C PHE A 129 -6.02 -6.30 15.39
N LYS A 130 -5.94 -6.39 16.71
CA LYS A 130 -6.89 -7.11 17.55
C LYS A 130 -7.17 -6.24 18.78
N ASP A 131 -8.45 -6.02 19.08
CA ASP A 131 -8.88 -5.13 20.17
C ASP A 131 -8.23 -3.73 20.09
N ASN A 132 -8.20 -3.15 18.88
CA ASN A 132 -7.56 -1.85 18.56
C ASN A 132 -6.05 -1.77 18.80
N LYS A 133 -5.39 -2.90 19.09
CA LYS A 133 -3.93 -2.99 19.23
C LYS A 133 -3.32 -3.60 18.00
N LEU A 134 -2.27 -2.98 17.48
CA LEU A 134 -1.49 -3.53 16.38
C LEU A 134 -0.75 -4.77 16.88
N ILE A 135 -1.20 -5.95 16.49
CA ILE A 135 -0.58 -7.22 16.89
C ILE A 135 0.38 -7.76 15.83
N SER A 136 0.25 -7.34 14.56
CA SER A 136 1.12 -7.80 13.47
C SER A 136 1.11 -6.89 12.25
N ILE A 137 2.09 -7.08 11.37
CA ILE A 137 2.38 -6.29 10.19
C ILE A 137 2.53 -7.24 9.00
N GLY A 138 1.39 -7.64 8.46
CA GLY A 138 1.32 -8.56 7.32
C GLY A 138 1.58 -10.01 7.72
N TYR A 139 1.80 -10.80 6.67
CA TYR A 139 2.08 -12.23 6.76
C TYR A 139 3.23 -12.55 5.81
N ASP A 140 4.26 -13.24 6.29
CA ASP A 140 5.33 -13.78 5.44
C ASP A 140 5.31 -15.29 5.59
N LYS A 141 5.24 -16.00 4.46
CA LYS A 141 5.29 -17.48 4.43
C LYS A 141 4.20 -18.17 5.26
N GLY A 142 3.02 -17.54 5.38
CA GLY A 142 1.95 -18.04 6.24
C GLY A 142 2.19 -17.80 7.74
N GLU A 143 3.24 -17.07 8.14
CA GLU A 143 3.46 -16.65 9.53
C GLU A 143 2.93 -15.24 9.76
N ILE A 144 2.32 -15.00 10.93
CA ILE A 144 1.94 -13.67 11.41
C ILE A 144 3.22 -12.90 11.84
N ILE A 145 3.43 -11.70 11.28
CA ILE A 145 4.62 -10.85 11.50
C ILE A 145 4.42 -9.86 12.68
N GLN A 146 4.84 -10.17 13.90
CA GLN A 146 4.44 -9.41 15.10
C GLN A 146 5.31 -8.19 15.46
N THR A 147 4.73 -7.21 16.17
CA THR A 147 5.31 -5.89 16.48
C THR A 147 6.08 -5.76 17.79
N ASP A 148 5.63 -6.37 18.87
CA ASP A 148 6.16 -6.15 20.22
C ASP A 148 6.31 -7.49 20.97
N LYS A 149 7.38 -7.63 21.78
CA LYS A 149 7.66 -8.81 22.60
C LYS A 149 6.59 -9.08 23.65
N GLU A 150 5.94 -8.04 24.19
CA GLU A 150 4.82 -8.25 25.12
C GLU A 150 3.59 -8.82 24.40
N LEU A 151 3.36 -8.42 23.14
CA LEU A 151 2.27 -8.94 22.33
C LEU A 151 2.54 -10.38 21.87
N GLN A 152 3.82 -10.73 21.62
CA GLN A 152 4.27 -12.10 21.37
C GLN A 152 3.90 -13.06 22.50
N GLN A 153 3.94 -12.59 23.74
CA GLN A 153 3.62 -13.42 24.91
C GLN A 153 2.12 -13.47 25.21
N ARG A 154 1.36 -12.43 24.84
CA ARG A 154 -0.01 -12.21 25.31
C ARG A 154 -1.10 -12.60 24.33
N PHE A 155 -0.86 -12.48 23.03
CA PHE A 155 -1.92 -12.64 22.03
C PHE A 155 -1.70 -13.82 21.09
N LEU A 156 -0.46 -14.08 20.69
CA LEU A 156 -0.10 -15.10 19.71
C LEU A 156 1.41 -15.39 19.81
N PRO A 157 1.87 -16.62 20.08
CA PRO A 157 3.27 -16.97 19.82
C PRO A 157 3.58 -16.87 18.32
N LYS A 158 4.86 -16.83 17.94
CA LYS A 158 5.25 -16.95 16.52
C LYS A 158 4.75 -18.31 16.02
N THR A 159 3.66 -18.30 15.27
CA THR A 159 2.99 -19.52 14.83
C THR A 159 2.61 -19.37 13.37
N GLU A 160 2.92 -20.42 12.62
CA GLU A 160 2.53 -20.56 11.24
C GLU A 160 1.03 -20.83 11.15
N VAL A 161 0.34 -20.21 10.19
CA VAL A 161 -1.07 -20.49 9.93
C VAL A 161 -1.18 -21.88 9.31
N GLU A 162 -1.76 -22.81 10.07
CA GLU A 162 -2.01 -24.18 9.63
C GLU A 162 -3.14 -24.23 8.58
N ASN A 163 -3.09 -25.27 7.73
CA ASN A 163 -4.14 -25.60 6.74
C ASN A 163 -4.33 -24.60 5.57
N LEU A 164 -3.27 -23.88 5.19
CA LEU A 164 -3.26 -23.12 3.92
C LEU A 164 -3.18 -24.06 2.71
N ILE A 165 -3.97 -23.77 1.66
CA ILE A 165 -4.17 -24.68 0.51
C ILE A 165 -2.89 -24.94 -0.30
N ASP A 166 -2.07 -23.93 -0.62
CA ASP A 166 -0.81 -24.10 -1.39
C ASP A 166 0.39 -23.54 -0.63
N LYS A 167 0.72 -24.17 0.49
CA LYS A 167 1.91 -23.82 1.27
C LYS A 167 3.19 -24.16 0.49
N LYS A 168 3.92 -23.12 0.05
CA LYS A 168 5.29 -23.25 -0.49
C LYS A 168 6.30 -22.62 0.46
N GLY A 169 7.51 -23.18 0.49
CA GLY A 169 8.58 -22.76 1.40
C GLY A 169 9.12 -21.32 1.17
N PRO A 170 10.06 -20.89 2.04
CA PRO A 170 10.47 -19.48 2.22
C PRO A 170 10.92 -18.71 0.97
N GLY A 171 11.47 -19.41 -0.02
CA GLY A 171 11.97 -18.80 -1.26
C GLY A 171 10.90 -18.54 -2.33
N ASN A 172 9.64 -18.97 -2.11
CA ASN A 172 8.59 -19.01 -3.13
C ASN A 172 7.26 -18.37 -2.69
N ALA A 173 7.23 -17.58 -1.60
CA ALA A 173 5.98 -17.00 -1.07
C ALA A 173 5.25 -16.11 -2.08
N PHE A 174 5.98 -15.34 -2.90
CA PHE A 174 5.41 -14.54 -4.01
C PHE A 174 4.76 -15.39 -5.12
N ASN A 175 5.00 -16.70 -5.12
CA ASN A 175 4.48 -17.70 -6.06
C ASN A 175 3.48 -18.65 -5.39
N SER A 176 2.68 -18.17 -4.43
CA SER A 176 1.79 -19.02 -3.64
C SER A 176 0.54 -18.31 -3.14
N SER A 177 -0.51 -19.08 -2.88
CA SER A 177 -1.75 -18.60 -2.26
C SER A 177 -1.57 -18.28 -0.77
N SER A 178 -0.36 -18.43 -0.21
CA SER A 178 0.03 -17.97 1.13
C SER A 178 0.61 -16.55 1.14
N ASN A 179 0.65 -15.87 -0.01
CA ASN A 179 0.89 -14.43 -0.06
C ASN A 179 -0.37 -13.67 0.37
N LEU A 180 -0.56 -13.57 1.68
CA LEU A 180 -1.70 -12.93 2.33
C LEU A 180 -1.50 -11.41 2.39
N SER A 181 -2.53 -10.65 2.05
CA SER A 181 -2.35 -9.24 1.67
C SER A 181 -3.30 -8.25 2.29
N SER A 182 -4.51 -8.68 2.62
CA SER A 182 -5.54 -7.84 3.23
C SER A 182 -6.24 -8.62 4.31
N LEU A 183 -6.71 -7.90 5.31
CA LEU A 183 -7.34 -8.46 6.48
C LEU A 183 -8.71 -7.82 6.67
N LEU A 184 -9.72 -8.65 6.94
CA LEU A 184 -11.09 -8.21 7.18
C LEU A 184 -11.57 -8.76 8.52
N HIS A 185 -12.40 -7.98 9.19
CA HIS A 185 -13.09 -8.32 10.41
C HIS A 185 -14.59 -8.25 10.16
N ALA A 186 -15.29 -9.33 10.50
CA ALA A 186 -16.74 -9.35 10.50
C ALA A 186 -17.24 -10.37 11.53
N ASN A 187 -18.26 -9.99 12.30
CA ASN A 187 -18.95 -10.89 13.24
C ASN A 187 -18.00 -11.63 14.21
N GLY A 188 -16.95 -10.94 14.69
CA GLY A 188 -15.94 -11.51 15.59
C GLY A 188 -14.95 -12.47 14.94
N LYS A 189 -15.01 -12.63 13.61
CA LYS A 189 -14.10 -13.45 12.82
C LYS A 189 -13.11 -12.59 12.03
N ILE A 190 -11.93 -13.16 11.78
CA ILE A 190 -10.87 -12.54 10.99
C ILE A 190 -10.71 -13.32 9.69
N PHE A 191 -10.70 -12.59 8.58
CA PHE A 191 -10.51 -13.10 7.24
C PHE A 191 -9.22 -12.56 6.65
N VAL A 192 -8.52 -13.37 5.88
CA VAL A 192 -7.33 -12.95 5.15
C VAL A 192 -7.47 -13.25 3.68
N VAL A 193 -7.18 -12.26 2.85
CA VAL A 193 -7.27 -12.37 1.38
C VAL A 193 -5.86 -12.52 0.80
N SER A 194 -5.64 -13.58 0.03
CA SER A 194 -4.36 -13.82 -0.66
C SER A 194 -4.29 -13.17 -2.03
N GLN A 195 -3.08 -12.93 -2.52
CA GLN A 195 -2.83 -12.28 -3.83
C GLN A 195 -2.80 -13.25 -5.02
N GLY A 196 -2.79 -14.56 -4.75
CA GLY A 196 -2.44 -15.58 -5.75
C GLY A 196 -0.94 -15.56 -6.09
N GLY A 197 -0.54 -16.25 -7.16
CA GLY A 197 0.87 -16.36 -7.59
C GLY A 197 1.07 -16.56 -9.09
N SER A 198 2.23 -16.08 -9.59
CA SER A 198 2.53 -15.88 -11.02
C SER A 198 3.38 -16.99 -11.67
N THR A 199 3.39 -18.21 -11.15
CA THR A 199 4.07 -19.34 -11.82
C THR A 199 3.14 -20.03 -12.83
N VAL A 200 3.74 -20.81 -13.75
CA VAL A 200 3.18 -21.70 -14.81
C VAL A 200 1.83 -22.41 -14.50
N ASN A 201 1.43 -22.49 -13.22
CA ASN A 201 0.23 -23.16 -12.75
C ASN A 201 -0.95 -22.22 -12.38
N ASN A 202 -0.91 -20.91 -12.66
CA ASN A 202 -2.02 -19.96 -12.42
C ASN A 202 -2.66 -20.08 -11.02
N ILE A 203 -1.96 -19.65 -9.97
CA ILE A 203 -2.44 -19.80 -8.59
C ILE A 203 -3.50 -18.75 -8.28
N LYS A 204 -4.72 -19.20 -8.01
CA LYS A 204 -5.87 -18.36 -7.66
C LYS A 204 -5.70 -17.72 -6.27
N PRO A 205 -6.22 -16.50 -6.07
CA PRO A 205 -6.37 -15.93 -4.74
C PRO A 205 -7.53 -16.59 -3.98
N TYR A 206 -7.42 -16.56 -2.65
CA TYR A 206 -8.37 -17.16 -1.71
C TYR A 206 -8.72 -16.18 -0.61
N ILE A 207 -9.91 -16.36 -0.04
CA ILE A 207 -10.33 -15.76 1.22
C ILE A 207 -10.25 -16.87 2.27
N TYR A 208 -9.50 -16.65 3.34
CA TYR A 208 -9.35 -17.59 4.45
C TYR A 208 -10.05 -17.03 5.69
N GLN A 209 -10.98 -17.77 6.29
CA GLN A 209 -11.45 -17.51 7.65
C GLN A 209 -10.50 -18.15 8.64
N LEU A 210 -9.93 -17.35 9.54
CA LEU A 210 -9.03 -17.84 10.58
C LEU A 210 -9.78 -18.23 11.86
N SER A 211 -9.18 -19.13 12.63
CA SER A 211 -9.60 -19.44 13.99
C SER A 211 -9.43 -18.24 14.94
N ASP A 212 -10.10 -18.26 16.09
CA ASP A 212 -10.10 -17.12 17.04
C ASP A 212 -8.69 -16.79 17.61
N ASN A 213 -7.84 -17.81 17.67
CA ASN A 213 -6.42 -17.73 18.01
C ASN A 213 -5.53 -17.54 16.77
N LEU A 214 -6.09 -17.26 15.59
CA LEU A 214 -5.42 -16.87 14.34
C LEU A 214 -4.31 -17.80 13.83
N ASN A 215 -4.28 -19.05 14.30
CA ASN A 215 -3.21 -19.99 13.99
C ASN A 215 -3.61 -21.07 12.97
N SER A 216 -4.87 -21.12 12.53
CA SER A 216 -5.34 -22.11 11.58
C SER A 216 -6.46 -21.55 10.70
N VAL A 217 -6.57 -22.09 9.49
CA VAL A 217 -7.69 -21.84 8.59
C VAL A 217 -8.89 -22.70 9.00
N GLU A 218 -10.00 -22.08 9.36
CA GLU A 218 -11.27 -22.76 9.64
C GLU A 218 -12.01 -23.12 8.35
N THR A 219 -11.96 -22.25 7.35
CA THR A 219 -12.62 -22.39 6.03
C THR A 219 -11.95 -21.48 5.01
N SER A 220 -12.01 -21.83 3.72
CA SER A 220 -11.46 -21.03 2.64
C SER A 220 -12.33 -21.04 1.40
N TRP A 221 -12.24 -19.96 0.61
CA TRP A 221 -13.01 -19.81 -0.63
C TRP A 221 -12.12 -19.25 -1.75
N PRO A 222 -12.13 -19.85 -2.95
CA PRO A 222 -11.41 -19.31 -4.09
C PRO A 222 -12.12 -18.06 -4.63
N ILE A 223 -11.33 -17.13 -5.17
CA ILE A 223 -11.81 -16.01 -5.98
C ILE A 223 -11.58 -16.39 -7.44
N ASP A 224 -12.63 -16.85 -8.10
CA ASP A 224 -12.56 -17.26 -9.50
C ASP A 224 -12.33 -16.06 -10.43
N GLU A 225 -11.65 -16.30 -11.55
CA GLU A 225 -11.32 -15.28 -12.56
C GLU A 225 -10.51 -14.09 -12.02
N CYS A 226 -9.86 -14.25 -10.88
CA CYS A 226 -8.90 -13.30 -10.34
C CYS A 226 -7.50 -13.92 -10.34
N PHE A 227 -6.52 -13.14 -10.81
CA PHE A 227 -5.11 -13.52 -10.80
C PHE A 227 -4.27 -12.27 -10.52
N ASN A 228 -3.12 -12.43 -9.87
CA ASN A 228 -2.11 -11.38 -9.65
C ASN A 228 -2.69 -10.06 -9.09
N ALA A 229 -3.31 -10.13 -7.92
CA ALA A 229 -3.95 -8.99 -7.26
C ALA A 229 -2.98 -7.96 -6.62
N VAL A 230 -1.67 -8.15 -6.83
CA VAL A 230 -0.55 -7.81 -5.92
C VAL A 230 -0.48 -6.35 -5.43
N GLU A 231 -1.07 -5.36 -6.12
CA GLU A 231 -0.86 -3.93 -5.85
C GLU A 231 -2.13 -3.05 -5.72
N HIS A 232 -3.34 -3.61 -5.81
CA HIS A 232 -4.57 -2.80 -5.88
C HIS A 232 -5.67 -3.29 -4.95
N PHE A 233 -5.31 -3.33 -3.67
CA PHE A 233 -6.24 -3.56 -2.57
C PHE A 233 -6.67 -2.22 -1.98
N LYS A 234 -7.98 -2.04 -1.80
CA LYS A 234 -8.51 -0.91 -1.05
C LYS A 234 -9.53 -1.42 -0.04
N VAL A 235 -9.18 -1.34 1.24
CA VAL A 235 -10.08 -1.65 2.36
C VAL A 235 -11.10 -0.52 2.45
N ILE A 236 -12.37 -0.82 2.18
CA ILE A 236 -13.47 0.13 2.26
C ILE A 236 -13.82 0.38 3.73
N ASP A 237 -14.00 -0.71 4.46
CA ASP A 237 -14.24 -0.77 5.89
C ASP A 237 -13.67 -2.09 6.44
N GLU A 238 -13.79 -2.32 7.74
CA GLU A 238 -13.26 -3.52 8.38
C GLU A 238 -13.75 -4.84 7.72
N SER A 239 -14.92 -4.86 7.10
CA SER A 239 -15.56 -6.04 6.53
C SER A 239 -15.44 -6.17 5.01
N LYS A 240 -15.01 -5.10 4.32
CA LYS A 240 -15.06 -4.99 2.85
C LYS A 240 -13.75 -4.57 2.23
N VAL A 241 -13.36 -5.24 1.14
CA VAL A 241 -12.17 -4.91 0.35
C VAL A 241 -12.42 -5.00 -1.14
N ILE A 242 -11.82 -4.06 -1.87
CA ILE A 242 -11.76 -4.10 -3.33
C ILE A 242 -10.48 -4.77 -3.77
N LEU A 243 -10.63 -5.66 -4.76
CA LEU A 243 -9.58 -6.40 -5.39
C LEU A 243 -9.57 -6.11 -6.88
N ASN A 244 -8.49 -5.52 -7.39
CA ASN A 244 -8.28 -5.43 -8.83
C ASN A 244 -7.31 -6.52 -9.29
N CYS A 245 -7.78 -7.31 -10.25
CA CYS A 245 -7.15 -8.53 -10.72
C CYS A 245 -6.45 -8.28 -12.07
N ASN A 246 -5.14 -8.53 -12.01
CA ASN A 246 -4.15 -8.75 -13.08
C ASN A 246 -3.40 -7.52 -13.65
N LEU A 247 -2.27 -7.14 -13.03
CA LEU A 247 -1.42 -6.02 -13.49
C LEU A 247 0.06 -6.34 -13.80
N TYR A 248 0.43 -7.64 -13.79
CA TYR A 248 1.48 -8.39 -14.53
C TYR A 248 3.00 -8.09 -14.44
N LYS A 249 3.78 -9.20 -14.46
CA LYS A 249 4.78 -9.50 -15.51
C LYS A 249 4.94 -11.03 -15.64
N ASN A 250 4.26 -11.63 -16.64
CA ASN A 250 4.38 -13.03 -17.18
C ASN A 250 3.14 -13.97 -17.13
N ASP A 251 1.91 -13.55 -17.49
CA ASP A 251 0.88 -14.51 -17.99
C ASP A 251 -0.24 -13.84 -18.84
N HIS A 252 -1.05 -14.66 -19.52
CA HIS A 252 -1.73 -14.49 -20.80
C HIS A 252 -3.22 -14.10 -20.72
N SER A 253 -3.72 -13.66 -19.56
CA SER A 253 -5.14 -13.33 -19.41
C SER A 253 -5.54 -12.10 -20.26
N GLN A 254 -6.55 -12.25 -21.10
CA GLN A 254 -7.13 -11.16 -21.89
C GLN A 254 -8.08 -10.28 -21.06
N LYS A 255 -8.40 -10.64 -19.81
CA LYS A 255 -9.40 -9.94 -18.99
C LYS A 255 -8.79 -9.25 -17.78
N MET A 256 -9.34 -8.09 -17.42
CA MET A 256 -9.07 -7.37 -16.18
C MET A 256 -10.37 -7.25 -15.41
N ASN A 257 -10.34 -7.63 -14.13
CA ASN A 257 -11.53 -7.69 -13.29
C ASN A 257 -11.33 -6.88 -12.02
N VAL A 258 -12.35 -6.15 -11.59
CA VAL A 258 -12.41 -5.54 -10.26
C VAL A 258 -13.52 -6.21 -9.47
N PHE A 259 -13.20 -6.70 -8.28
CA PHE A 259 -14.13 -7.36 -7.37
C PHE A 259 -14.29 -6.57 -6.07
N LEU A 260 -15.49 -6.63 -5.50
CA LEU A 260 -15.72 -6.39 -4.08
C LEU A 260 -15.81 -7.73 -3.37
N ILE A 261 -15.09 -7.84 -2.27
CA ILE A 261 -15.24 -8.92 -1.29
C ILE A 261 -15.91 -8.31 -0.06
N ASP A 262 -17.06 -8.86 0.33
CA ASP A 262 -17.82 -8.46 1.49
C ASP A 262 -17.97 -9.65 2.45
N THR A 263 -17.45 -9.49 3.66
CA THR A 263 -17.51 -10.49 4.73
C THR A 263 -18.55 -10.17 5.80
N SER A 264 -19.22 -9.01 5.71
CA SER A 264 -20.13 -8.51 6.75
C SER A 264 -21.32 -9.44 7.02
N THR A 265 -21.79 -10.14 5.99
CA THR A 265 -22.95 -11.05 6.05
C THR A 265 -22.60 -12.46 6.48
N VAL A 266 -21.31 -12.80 6.60
CA VAL A 266 -20.87 -14.17 6.86
C VAL A 266 -21.27 -14.60 8.28
N GLN A 267 -22.15 -15.60 8.33
CA GLN A 267 -22.48 -16.34 9.55
C GLN A 267 -22.09 -17.81 9.37
N ASN A 268 -21.45 -18.42 10.36
CA ASN A 268 -21.19 -19.87 10.40
C ASN A 268 -20.53 -20.48 9.13
N LYS A 269 -19.34 -20.00 8.75
CA LYS A 269 -18.58 -20.53 7.59
C LYS A 269 -19.31 -20.42 6.25
N GLN A 270 -20.29 -19.52 6.13
CA GLN A 270 -20.87 -19.15 4.85
C GLN A 270 -19.82 -18.48 3.95
N LYS A 271 -19.97 -18.67 2.64
CA LYS A 271 -19.09 -18.02 1.66
C LYS A 271 -19.29 -16.50 1.71
N PRO A 272 -18.22 -15.69 1.78
CA PRO A 272 -18.30 -14.25 1.60
C PRO A 272 -18.91 -13.86 0.25
N ASP A 273 -19.55 -12.70 0.20
CA ASP A 273 -20.06 -12.17 -1.06
C ASP A 273 -18.89 -11.69 -1.93
N ILE A 274 -18.72 -12.28 -3.10
CA ILE A 274 -17.68 -11.93 -4.08
C ILE A 274 -18.39 -11.35 -5.30
N ILE A 275 -18.41 -10.03 -5.41
CA ILE A 275 -19.17 -9.30 -6.42
C ILE A 275 -18.22 -8.75 -7.47
N LYS A 276 -18.38 -9.18 -8.73
CA LYS A 276 -17.65 -8.61 -9.86
C LYS A 276 -18.23 -7.23 -10.22
N LEU A 277 -17.43 -6.18 -10.10
CA LEU A 277 -17.83 -4.80 -10.36
C LEU A 277 -17.55 -4.38 -11.80
N ILE A 278 -16.37 -4.74 -12.31
CA ILE A 278 -15.89 -4.36 -13.63
C ILE A 278 -15.25 -5.59 -14.28
N GLU A 279 -15.55 -5.79 -15.56
CA GLU A 279 -14.91 -6.79 -16.42
C GLU A 279 -14.56 -6.12 -17.75
N LYS A 280 -13.29 -6.15 -18.13
CA LYS A 280 -12.82 -5.58 -19.41
C LYS A 280 -11.90 -6.54 -20.13
N THR A 281 -12.08 -6.65 -21.45
CA THR A 281 -11.12 -7.31 -22.35
C THR A 281 -10.03 -6.34 -22.78
N ARG A 282 -8.79 -6.80 -22.77
CA ARG A 282 -7.63 -6.10 -23.34
C ARG A 282 -7.81 -5.98 -24.85
N GLY A 283 -7.58 -4.79 -25.39
CA GLY A 283 -7.60 -4.54 -26.85
C GLY A 283 -8.95 -4.11 -27.43
N GLU A 284 -10.10 -4.47 -26.84
CA GLU A 284 -11.43 -4.09 -27.38
C GLU A 284 -11.76 -2.59 -27.23
N SER A 285 -10.97 -1.84 -26.45
CA SER A 285 -11.27 -0.44 -26.10
C SER A 285 -10.01 0.45 -25.98
N GLY A 286 -8.85 -0.06 -26.38
CA GLY A 286 -7.57 0.60 -26.14
C GLY A 286 -7.23 0.75 -24.65
N ILE A 287 -7.93 0.07 -23.74
CA ILE A 287 -7.62 0.05 -22.31
C ILE A 287 -6.60 -1.06 -22.05
N GLU A 288 -5.50 -0.71 -21.38
CA GLU A 288 -4.39 -1.63 -21.11
C GLU A 288 -4.06 -1.75 -19.61
N GLN A 289 -4.71 -0.96 -18.75
CA GLN A 289 -4.71 -1.10 -17.29
C GLN A 289 -5.90 -0.40 -16.61
N ILE A 290 -6.46 -1.01 -15.57
CA ILE A 290 -7.35 -0.38 -14.59
C ILE A 290 -6.58 -0.22 -13.28
N SER A 291 -6.69 0.93 -12.60
CA SER A 291 -6.14 1.15 -11.26
C SER A 291 -7.23 1.65 -10.32
N VAL A 292 -7.32 1.03 -9.13
CA VAL A 292 -8.16 1.51 -8.03
C VAL A 292 -7.35 2.50 -7.19
N GLY A 293 -7.66 3.79 -7.35
CA GLY A 293 -6.90 4.92 -6.82
C GLY A 293 -7.21 5.28 -5.36
N GLY A 294 -8.42 4.97 -4.87
CA GLY A 294 -8.84 5.33 -3.52
C GLY A 294 -10.33 5.09 -3.28
N ILE A 295 -10.81 5.49 -2.11
CA ILE A 295 -12.20 5.31 -1.66
C ILE A 295 -12.78 6.70 -1.30
N SER A 296 -14.08 6.88 -1.52
CA SER A 296 -14.74 8.14 -1.21
C SER A 296 -14.91 8.36 0.31
N ALA A 297 -15.10 9.60 0.73
CA ALA A 297 -15.31 9.97 2.13
C ALA A 297 -16.44 9.19 2.83
N ASP A 298 -17.54 8.96 2.10
CA ASP A 298 -18.71 8.21 2.54
C ASP A 298 -18.58 6.69 2.31
N LYS A 299 -17.42 6.22 1.83
CA LYS A 299 -17.11 4.80 1.57
C LYS A 299 -18.01 4.09 0.55
N ASN A 300 -18.89 4.82 -0.12
CA ASN A 300 -19.84 4.27 -1.09
C ASN A 300 -19.34 4.29 -2.54
N ALA A 301 -18.10 4.71 -2.80
CA ALA A 301 -17.53 4.69 -4.13
C ALA A 301 -16.03 4.46 -4.11
N ILE A 302 -15.51 3.87 -5.20
CA ILE A 302 -14.08 3.73 -5.44
C ILE A 302 -13.65 4.60 -6.62
N PHE A 303 -12.47 5.20 -6.50
CA PHE A 303 -11.88 5.99 -7.58
C PHE A 303 -11.11 5.08 -8.53
N ILE A 304 -11.37 5.21 -9.82
CA ILE A 304 -10.78 4.38 -10.85
C ILE A 304 -10.10 5.26 -11.89
N SER A 305 -8.88 4.88 -12.27
CA SER A 305 -8.19 5.41 -13.44
C SER A 305 -7.92 4.30 -14.44
N GLU A 306 -8.35 4.52 -15.68
CA GLU A 306 -8.07 3.65 -16.83
C GLU A 306 -6.90 4.23 -17.62
N ARG A 307 -6.01 3.36 -18.09
CA ARG A 307 -4.77 3.75 -18.79
C ARG A 307 -4.52 2.92 -20.02
N LYS A 308 -3.72 3.48 -20.93
CA LYS A 308 -3.17 2.80 -22.10
C LYS A 308 -1.69 3.12 -22.32
N LYS A 309 -0.96 2.23 -22.98
CA LYS A 309 0.40 2.45 -23.44
C LYS A 309 0.43 3.57 -24.47
N SER A 310 1.54 4.28 -24.47
CA SER A 310 1.92 5.19 -25.55
C SER A 310 2.74 4.50 -26.64
N ASN A 311 3.30 3.31 -26.38
CA ASN A 311 4.15 2.55 -27.32
C ASN A 311 4.01 1.03 -27.06
N PRO A 312 3.89 0.16 -28.10
CA PRO A 312 3.87 -1.29 -27.96
C PRO A 312 4.97 -1.91 -27.09
N ASP A 313 6.20 -1.37 -27.18
CA ASP A 313 7.42 -1.98 -26.63
C ASP A 313 7.79 -1.48 -25.22
N GLU A 314 7.19 -0.36 -24.78
CA GLU A 314 7.43 0.24 -23.47
C GLU A 314 6.14 0.23 -22.65
N TRP A 315 6.12 -0.53 -21.54
CA TRP A 315 5.04 -0.54 -20.54
C TRP A 315 5.02 0.74 -19.68
N GLU A 316 5.49 1.86 -20.21
CA GLU A 316 5.39 3.14 -19.53
C GLU A 316 3.94 3.65 -19.66
N ASN A 317 3.12 3.29 -18.67
CA ASN A 317 1.70 3.64 -18.55
C ASN A 317 1.47 5.16 -18.47
N LYS A 318 1.44 5.86 -19.62
CA LYS A 318 1.44 7.34 -19.66
C LYS A 318 0.07 7.98 -19.92
N ILE A 319 -0.81 7.34 -20.68
CA ILE A 319 -2.04 7.99 -21.16
C ILE A 319 -3.24 7.55 -20.31
N ILE A 320 -3.88 8.51 -19.65
CA ILE A 320 -5.14 8.32 -18.92
C ILE A 320 -6.29 8.35 -19.92
N THR A 321 -7.03 7.25 -20.04
CA THR A 321 -8.18 7.18 -20.97
C THR A 321 -9.47 7.61 -20.29
N ALA A 322 -9.60 7.36 -18.99
CA ALA A 322 -10.72 7.79 -18.18
C ALA A 322 -10.32 7.87 -16.71
N SER A 323 -11.03 8.71 -15.95
CA SER A 323 -11.05 8.66 -14.49
C SER A 323 -12.45 8.93 -13.98
N TYR A 324 -12.91 8.14 -13.01
CA TYR A 324 -14.27 8.22 -12.51
C TYR A 324 -14.38 7.58 -11.12
N TRP A 325 -15.44 7.96 -10.40
CA TRP A 325 -15.92 7.23 -9.24
C TRP A 325 -16.89 6.14 -9.69
N TYR A 326 -16.72 4.92 -9.17
CA TYR A 326 -17.65 3.82 -9.36
C TYR A 326 -18.51 3.66 -8.11
N ASP A 327 -19.84 3.75 -8.25
CA ASP A 327 -20.82 3.68 -7.17
C ASP A 327 -21.06 2.24 -6.67
N LEU A 328 -20.93 2.07 -5.34
CA LEU A 328 -21.09 0.81 -4.61
C LEU A 328 -22.38 0.76 -3.78
N SER A 329 -23.21 1.81 -3.75
CA SER A 329 -24.37 1.90 -2.85
C SER A 329 -25.50 0.92 -3.17
N ASN A 330 -25.57 0.38 -4.38
CA ASN A 330 -26.64 -0.52 -4.80
C ASN A 330 -26.12 -1.67 -5.68
N LEU A 331 -25.37 -2.61 -5.11
CA LEU A 331 -24.75 -3.71 -5.84
C LEU A 331 -25.73 -4.80 -6.29
N ASN A 332 -26.87 -4.92 -5.61
CA ASN A 332 -27.88 -5.94 -5.91
C ASN A 332 -28.77 -5.60 -7.11
N ASN A 333 -28.72 -4.35 -7.60
CA ASN A 333 -29.52 -3.95 -8.74
C ASN A 333 -28.84 -4.34 -10.07
N VAL A 334 -29.18 -5.54 -10.56
CA VAL A 334 -28.71 -6.16 -11.80
C VAL A 334 -28.98 -5.30 -13.05
N THR A 335 -29.90 -4.33 -12.98
CA THR A 335 -30.26 -3.48 -14.14
C THR A 335 -29.26 -2.36 -14.44
N LEU A 336 -28.38 -1.98 -13.50
CA LEU A 336 -27.41 -0.91 -13.73
C LEU A 336 -26.10 -1.49 -14.26
N ASN A 337 -25.86 -1.31 -15.56
CA ASN A 337 -24.59 -1.65 -16.20
C ASN A 337 -23.44 -0.78 -15.67
N GLU A 338 -22.20 -1.19 -15.99
CA GLU A 338 -20.98 -0.53 -15.53
C GLU A 338 -20.98 0.99 -15.80
N GLY A 339 -21.44 1.42 -16.97
CA GLY A 339 -21.45 2.83 -17.36
C GLY A 339 -22.37 3.69 -16.51
N ALA A 340 -23.55 3.17 -16.13
CA ALA A 340 -24.51 3.87 -15.28
C ALA A 340 -24.01 4.09 -13.84
N ARG A 341 -22.99 3.35 -13.41
CA ARG A 341 -22.38 3.45 -12.07
C ARG A 341 -21.18 4.41 -12.03
N ARG A 342 -20.81 5.01 -13.17
CA ARG A 342 -19.67 5.92 -13.28
C ARG A 342 -20.09 7.36 -13.05
N MET A 343 -19.40 8.04 -12.15
CA MET A 343 -19.38 9.50 -12.05
C MET A 343 -18.01 9.98 -12.54
N THR A 344 -17.98 10.58 -13.74
CA THR A 344 -16.75 11.12 -14.33
C THR A 344 -16.15 12.21 -13.46
N VAL A 345 -14.82 12.27 -13.42
CA VAL A 345 -14.07 13.37 -12.80
C VAL A 345 -13.33 14.19 -13.85
N ASN A 346 -13.06 15.45 -13.54
CA ASN A 346 -12.37 16.34 -14.46
C ASN A 346 -10.88 16.47 -14.12
N ASN A 347 -10.03 16.30 -15.14
CA ASN A 347 -8.60 16.66 -15.14
C ASN A 347 -7.75 16.11 -13.97
N VAL A 348 -8.18 15.00 -13.34
CA VAL A 348 -7.45 14.33 -12.26
C VAL A 348 -7.47 12.82 -12.45
N ALA A 349 -6.43 12.14 -11.96
CA ALA A 349 -6.29 10.69 -12.03
C ALA A 349 -5.37 10.16 -10.91
N GLY A 350 -5.08 8.86 -10.96
CA GLY A 350 -4.10 8.22 -10.09
C GLY A 350 -4.68 7.86 -8.72
N SER A 351 -3.90 8.07 -7.67
CA SER A 351 -4.33 7.81 -6.30
C SER A 351 -5.09 9.00 -5.74
N VAL A 352 -6.03 8.73 -4.84
CA VAL A 352 -6.78 9.78 -4.12
C VAL A 352 -6.86 9.44 -2.65
N THR A 353 -6.72 10.44 -1.80
CA THR A 353 -6.98 10.38 -0.36
C THR A 353 -7.96 11.47 0.04
N TYR A 354 -8.77 11.21 1.07
CA TYR A 354 -9.69 12.19 1.62
C TYR A 354 -9.26 12.60 3.03
N ASN A 355 -9.26 13.90 3.29
CA ASN A 355 -9.02 14.45 4.61
C ASN A 355 -10.35 14.95 5.21
N PHE A 356 -10.77 14.31 6.29
CA PHE A 356 -12.04 14.63 6.97
C PHE A 356 -12.06 16.03 7.59
N SER A 357 -10.96 16.47 8.22
CA SER A 357 -10.88 17.78 8.86
C SER A 357 -10.92 18.94 7.86
N ALA A 358 -10.24 18.77 6.73
CA ALA A 358 -10.21 19.75 5.63
C ALA A 358 -11.40 19.61 4.67
N ASN A 359 -12.21 18.56 4.82
CA ASN A 359 -13.33 18.22 3.94
C ASN A 359 -12.93 18.28 2.45
N SER A 360 -11.80 17.64 2.12
CA SER A 360 -11.15 17.78 0.81
C SER A 360 -10.44 16.50 0.37
N TYR A 361 -10.49 16.25 -0.93
CA TYR A 361 -9.74 15.22 -1.63
C TYR A 361 -8.39 15.77 -2.09
N LEU A 362 -7.35 14.96 -1.99
CA LEU A 362 -6.05 15.17 -2.65
C LEU A 362 -5.86 14.07 -3.67
N PHE A 363 -5.68 14.45 -4.94
CA PHE A 363 -5.39 13.57 -6.07
C PHE A 363 -3.91 13.61 -6.41
N SER A 364 -3.32 12.46 -6.74
CA SER A 364 -1.88 12.33 -6.99
C SER A 364 -1.46 12.79 -8.38
N CYS A 365 -2.42 12.99 -9.29
CA CYS A 365 -2.14 13.38 -10.67
C CYS A 365 -3.13 14.43 -11.17
N GLN A 366 -2.57 15.52 -11.69
CA GLN A 366 -3.26 16.49 -12.55
C GLN A 366 -3.08 16.07 -14.02
N VAL A 367 -4.18 15.83 -14.72
CA VAL A 367 -4.19 15.41 -16.13
C VAL A 367 -4.11 16.63 -17.05
N GLN A 368 -3.25 16.56 -18.08
CA GLN A 368 -3.08 17.60 -19.10
C GLN A 368 -3.97 17.35 -20.32
N ASN A 369 -3.97 18.31 -21.25
CA ASN A 369 -4.71 18.22 -22.52
C ASN A 369 -4.30 17.01 -23.38
N ASP A 370 -3.06 16.53 -23.25
CA ASP A 370 -2.59 15.31 -23.93
C ASP A 370 -2.99 14.01 -23.21
N SER A 371 -3.84 14.12 -22.18
CA SER A 371 -4.32 13.03 -21.33
C SER A 371 -3.22 12.34 -20.51
N THR A 372 -2.08 12.99 -20.28
CA THR A 372 -1.02 12.47 -19.41
C THR A 372 -1.01 13.12 -18.03
N CYS A 373 -0.44 12.42 -17.05
CA CYS A 373 -0.21 12.97 -15.73
C CYS A 373 0.94 13.97 -15.73
N THR A 374 0.70 15.18 -15.23
CA THR A 374 1.78 16.15 -15.03
C THR A 374 2.71 15.67 -13.92
N LYS A 375 3.98 15.42 -14.25
CA LYS A 375 4.97 14.97 -13.28
C LYS A 375 5.08 15.94 -12.11
N GLY A 376 5.00 15.39 -10.89
CA GLY A 376 5.11 16.17 -9.66
C GLY A 376 3.93 17.10 -9.36
N LYS A 377 2.79 16.97 -10.05
CA LYS A 377 1.58 17.76 -9.74
C LYS A 377 0.38 16.88 -9.42
N GLY A 378 -0.36 17.30 -8.40
CA GLY A 378 -1.66 16.76 -8.03
C GLY A 378 -2.73 17.83 -8.06
N ALA A 379 -3.87 17.52 -7.46
CA ALA A 379 -4.95 18.48 -7.31
C ALA A 379 -5.66 18.30 -5.97
N VAL A 380 -6.16 19.40 -5.40
CA VAL A 380 -7.06 19.38 -4.23
C VAL A 380 -8.46 19.76 -4.67
N SER A 381 -9.47 19.02 -4.23
CA SER A 381 -10.88 19.33 -4.53
C SER A 381 -11.77 19.10 -3.31
N LYS A 382 -12.77 19.97 -3.10
CA LYS A 382 -13.83 19.74 -2.11
C LYS A 382 -14.91 18.76 -2.58
N THR A 383 -14.97 18.47 -3.87
CA THR A 383 -16.01 17.62 -4.48
C THR A 383 -15.42 16.37 -5.13
N LYS A 384 -16.18 15.27 -5.13
CA LYS A 384 -15.80 14.00 -5.79
C LYS A 384 -15.52 14.20 -7.28
N ALA A 385 -16.35 14.98 -7.96
CA ALA A 385 -16.24 15.23 -9.40
C ALA A 385 -15.01 16.08 -9.80
N ALA A 386 -14.28 16.65 -8.83
CA ALA A 386 -13.12 17.49 -9.07
C ALA A 386 -13.41 18.71 -9.97
N LEU A 387 -14.64 19.25 -9.92
CA LEU A 387 -15.06 20.40 -10.75
C LEU A 387 -14.25 21.66 -10.43
N ASP A 388 -13.93 21.86 -9.15
CA ASP A 388 -13.24 23.04 -8.63
C ASP A 388 -11.82 22.69 -8.16
N SER A 389 -11.18 21.73 -8.83
CA SER A 389 -9.87 21.24 -8.40
C SER A 389 -8.80 22.33 -8.52
N ILE A 390 -8.02 22.52 -7.45
CA ILE A 390 -6.89 23.45 -7.41
C ILE A 390 -5.61 22.63 -7.62
N PRO A 391 -4.81 22.91 -8.67
CA PRO A 391 -3.53 22.24 -8.88
C PRO A 391 -2.59 22.47 -7.70
N VAL A 392 -1.83 21.44 -7.32
CA VAL A 392 -0.81 21.52 -6.28
C VAL A 392 0.51 20.93 -6.77
N GLU A 393 1.61 21.58 -6.38
CA GLU A 393 2.96 21.13 -6.71
C GLU A 393 3.47 20.22 -5.61
N PHE A 394 3.79 18.97 -5.94
CA PHE A 394 4.50 18.09 -5.03
C PHE A 394 5.98 18.47 -4.89
N GLY A 395 6.55 19.17 -5.88
CA GLY A 395 7.94 19.68 -5.83
C GLY A 395 9.03 18.59 -5.82
N MET A 396 8.65 17.33 -6.02
CA MET A 396 9.54 16.17 -5.96
C MET A 396 10.14 15.88 -7.33
N LYS A 397 11.30 16.47 -7.64
CA LYS A 397 12.03 16.19 -8.89
C LYS A 397 12.53 14.74 -8.91
N GLY A 398 12.21 14.01 -9.98
CA GLY A 398 12.78 12.68 -10.27
C GLY A 398 12.08 11.47 -9.60
N TYR A 399 10.96 11.71 -8.91
CA TYR A 399 10.07 10.67 -8.39
C TYR A 399 8.86 10.53 -9.31
N ASP A 400 8.68 9.34 -9.89
CA ASP A 400 7.55 9.07 -10.78
C ASP A 400 6.30 8.58 -10.01
N ASP A 401 6.45 8.06 -8.78
CA ASP A 401 5.36 7.49 -7.99
C ASP A 401 5.24 8.07 -6.57
N ILE A 402 4.06 8.63 -6.28
CA ILE A 402 3.64 9.05 -4.94
C ILE A 402 2.71 7.98 -4.37
N LYS A 403 3.04 7.48 -3.17
CA LYS A 403 2.24 6.47 -2.47
C LYS A 403 1.42 7.13 -1.37
N PHE A 404 0.17 7.44 -1.70
CA PHE A 404 -0.80 7.97 -0.75
C PHE A 404 -1.13 6.99 0.36
N PRO A 405 -1.57 7.50 1.52
CA PRO A 405 -1.81 6.67 2.69
C PRO A 405 -2.97 5.70 2.48
N ILE A 406 -2.91 4.60 3.21
CA ILE A 406 -4.01 3.65 3.34
C ILE A 406 -4.77 4.00 4.63
N PRO A 407 -6.05 4.37 4.55
CA PRO A 407 -6.84 4.63 5.76
C PRO A 407 -7.10 3.33 6.52
N LEU A 408 -7.03 3.39 7.84
CA LEU A 408 -7.46 2.35 8.78
C LEU A 408 -8.59 2.95 9.61
N PHE A 409 -9.76 2.34 9.55
CA PHE A 409 -10.96 2.79 10.24
C PHE A 409 -11.26 1.95 11.46
#